data_AF-A0A2D9DEY3-F1
#
_entry.id   AF-A0A2D9DEY3-F1
#
_cell.length_a   1.000
_cell.length_b   1.000
_cell.length_c   1.000
_cell.angle_alpha   90.00
_cell.angle_beta   90.00
_cell.angle_gamma   90.00
#
_symmetry.space_group_name_H-M   'P 1'
#
loop_
_entity.id
_entity.type
_entity.pdbx_description
1 polymer ?
#
loop_
_entity_poly.entity_id
_entity_poly.type
_entity_poly.pdbx_seq_one_letter_code
_entity_poly.pdbx_strand_id
1 'polypeptide(L)'
;MPLDTYMAGRKFENLLRKVYPPKSVNANKNLLENSLTMEQGLTYAKHLGSYEKQFKEVQKKLIQILQRLQTTKPYKVDSGHFKNLEDEVERCNSTICLYEIVQDALKHSSSLDSSGKW
;
A
#
# COMPACT_ATOMS: atom_id res chain seq x y z
N MET A 1 9.23 -12.88 -11.46
CA MET A 1 8.67 -12.33 -10.21
C MET A 1 7.67 -13.34 -9.68
N PRO A 2 7.71 -13.73 -8.39
CA PRO A 2 6.72 -14.65 -7.80
C PRO A 2 5.29 -14.13 -7.98
N LEU A 3 4.32 -15.04 -8.13
CA LEU A 3 2.90 -14.68 -8.29
C LEU A 3 2.41 -13.79 -7.15
N ASP A 4 2.84 -14.08 -5.92
CA ASP A 4 2.47 -13.34 -4.71
C ASP A 4 2.96 -11.89 -4.75
N THR A 5 4.18 -11.66 -5.26
CA THR A 5 4.73 -10.31 -5.41
C THR A 5 3.97 -9.50 -6.46
N TYR A 6 3.63 -10.13 -7.59
CA TYR A 6 2.84 -9.46 -8.64
C TYR A 6 1.43 -9.11 -8.15
N MET A 7 0.77 -10.03 -7.43
CA MET A 7 -0.52 -9.74 -6.81
C MET A 7 -0.43 -8.64 -5.76
N ALA A 8 0.65 -8.61 -4.99
CA ALA A 8 0.89 -7.56 -4.01
C ALA A 8 1.05 -6.19 -4.65
N GLY A 9 1.87 -6.08 -5.68
CA GLY A 9 2.00 -4.86 -6.48
C GLY A 9 0.66 -4.41 -7.07
N ARG A 10 -0.14 -5.33 -7.61
CA ARG A 10 -1.48 -5.02 -8.16
C ARG A 10 -2.48 -4.54 -7.12
N LYS A 11 -2.53 -5.15 -5.93
CA LYS A 11 -3.43 -4.68 -4.85
C LYS A 11 -3.03 -3.28 -4.38
N PHE A 12 -1.73 -3.03 -4.22
CA PHE A 12 -1.23 -1.70 -3.87
C PHE A 12 -1.51 -0.65 -4.94
N GLU A 13 -1.34 -1.03 -6.21
CA GLU A 13 -1.70 -0.21 -7.37
C GLU A 13 -3.18 0.20 -7.33
N ASN A 14 -4.07 -0.74 -7.03
CA ASN A 14 -5.51 -0.47 -6.95
C ASN A 14 -5.85 0.46 -5.78
N LEU A 15 -5.19 0.31 -4.63
CA LEU A 15 -5.37 1.21 -3.49
C LEU A 15 -4.88 2.63 -3.81
N LEU A 16 -3.71 2.76 -4.44
CA LEU A 16 -3.14 4.04 -4.88
C LEU A 16 -4.08 4.80 -5.82
N ARG A 17 -4.68 4.09 -6.79
CA ARG A 17 -5.61 4.68 -7.77
C ARG A 17 -6.85 5.33 -7.15
N LYS A 18 -7.20 4.96 -5.91
CA LYS A 18 -8.33 5.58 -5.18
C LYS A 18 -8.03 6.99 -4.68
N VAL A 19 -6.74 7.33 -4.49
CA VAL A 19 -6.33 8.60 -3.84
C VAL A 19 -5.27 9.39 -4.61
N TYR A 20 -4.69 8.83 -5.67
CA TYR A 20 -3.68 9.46 -6.51
C TYR A 20 -4.04 9.39 -8.00
N PRO A 21 -3.62 10.40 -8.79
CA PRO A 21 -3.78 10.37 -10.23
C PRO A 21 -2.90 9.27 -10.87
N PRO A 22 -3.27 8.75 -12.06
CA PRO A 22 -2.60 7.61 -12.69
C PRO A 22 -1.07 7.74 -12.84
N LYS A 23 -0.57 8.97 -13.07
CA LYS A 23 0.88 9.24 -13.21
C LYS A 23 1.68 8.90 -11.96
N SER A 24 1.06 8.99 -10.77
CA SER A 24 1.71 8.73 -9.49
C SER A 24 1.61 7.27 -9.04
N VAL A 25 0.92 6.41 -9.79
CA VAL A 25 0.61 5.04 -9.37
C VAL A 25 1.78 4.08 -9.67
N ASN A 26 2.36 4.13 -10.87
CA ASN A 26 3.38 3.18 -11.30
C ASN A 26 4.67 3.24 -10.47
N ALA A 27 5.12 4.44 -10.09
CA ALA A 27 6.34 4.59 -9.28
C ALA A 27 6.18 3.97 -7.89
N ASN A 28 5.01 4.16 -7.27
CA ASN A 28 4.72 3.61 -5.95
C ASN A 28 4.45 2.09 -6.00
N LYS A 29 3.86 1.58 -7.09
CA LYS A 29 3.73 0.13 -7.31
C LYS A 29 5.10 -0.57 -7.29
N ASN A 30 6.05 -0.04 -8.06
CA ASN A 30 7.39 -0.61 -8.15
C ASN A 30 8.11 -0.58 -6.80
N LEU A 31 7.83 0.41 -5.95
CA LEU A 31 8.40 0.52 -4.60
C LEU A 31 8.04 -0.70 -3.72
N LEU A 32 6.77 -1.10 -3.68
CA LEU A 32 6.32 -2.27 -2.91
C LEU A 32 6.86 -3.58 -3.49
N GLU A 33 6.79 -3.76 -4.82
CA GLU A 33 7.31 -4.95 -5.49
C GLU A 33 8.82 -5.13 -5.25
N ASN A 34 9.58 -4.03 -5.29
CA ASN A 34 11.00 -4.03 -4.98
C ASN A 34 11.26 -4.38 -3.51
N SER A 35 10.50 -3.81 -2.57
CA SER A 35 10.65 -4.14 -1.14
C SER A 35 10.38 -5.61 -0.86
N LEU A 36 9.33 -6.20 -1.46
CA LEU A 36 9.01 -7.63 -1.31
C LEU A 36 10.10 -8.53 -1.90
N THR A 37 10.55 -8.24 -3.12
CA THR A 37 11.63 -9.04 -3.73
C THR A 37 12.96 -8.90 -2.99
N MET A 38 13.22 -7.75 -2.37
CA MET A 38 14.39 -7.52 -1.52
C MET A 38 14.33 -8.32 -0.22
N GLU A 39 13.19 -8.32 0.47
CA GLU A 39 12.97 -9.11 1.69
C GLU A 39 13.20 -10.60 1.43
N GLN A 40 12.74 -11.08 0.27
CA GLN A 40 12.88 -12.47 -0.16
C GLN A 40 14.29 -12.80 -0.72
N GLY A 41 15.21 -11.84 -0.79
CA GLY A 41 16.54 -12.03 -1.37
C GLY A 41 16.54 -12.25 -2.90
N LEU A 42 15.43 -11.96 -3.57
CA LEU A 42 15.21 -12.21 -5.00
C LEU A 42 15.57 -11.01 -5.90
N THR A 43 15.96 -9.86 -5.33
CA THR A 43 16.37 -8.71 -6.13
C THR A 43 17.84 -8.78 -6.53
N TYR A 44 18.14 -8.43 -7.79
CA TYR A 44 19.51 -8.24 -8.29
C TYR A 44 19.87 -6.75 -8.43
N ALA A 45 18.96 -5.85 -8.08
CA ALA A 45 19.08 -4.43 -8.34
C ALA A 45 19.95 -3.72 -7.29
N LYS A 46 21.27 -3.77 -7.51
CA LYS A 46 22.29 -3.13 -6.64
C LYS A 46 22.09 -1.62 -6.42
N HIS A 47 21.34 -0.94 -7.28
CA HIS A 47 21.10 0.50 -7.25
C HIS A 47 19.92 0.94 -6.36
N LEU A 48 19.09 0.00 -5.87
CA LEU A 48 17.90 0.33 -5.06
C LEU A 48 18.22 0.63 -3.58
N GLY A 49 19.47 0.52 -3.15
CA GLY A 49 19.86 0.71 -1.75
C GLY A 49 19.60 -0.52 -0.88
N SER A 50 19.51 -0.34 0.45
CA SER A 50 19.21 -1.43 1.38
C SER A 50 17.72 -1.72 1.48
N TYR A 51 17.37 -2.95 1.81
CA TYR A 51 15.98 -3.36 2.07
C TYR A 51 15.29 -2.42 3.06
N GLU A 52 15.95 -2.10 4.18
CA GLU A 52 15.41 -1.24 5.23
C GLU A 52 15.00 0.15 4.72
N LYS A 53 15.77 0.74 3.79
CA LYS A 53 15.41 2.02 3.18
C LYS A 53 14.16 1.90 2.31
N GLN A 54 14.09 0.85 1.48
CA GLN A 54 12.93 0.60 0.63
C GLN A 54 11.68 0.31 1.48
N PHE A 55 11.82 -0.48 2.53
CA PHE A 55 10.76 -0.79 3.49
C PHE A 55 10.19 0.47 4.15
N LYS A 56 11.04 1.34 4.68
CA LYS A 56 10.62 2.63 5.29
C LYS A 56 9.91 3.55 4.30
N GLU A 57 10.35 3.57 3.05
CA GLU A 57 9.66 4.35 2.00
C GLU A 57 8.27 3.75 1.68
N VAL A 58 8.13 2.43 1.65
CA VAL A 58 6.81 1.78 1.50
C VAL A 58 5.91 2.12 2.68
N GLN A 59 6.38 2.03 3.93
CA GLN A 59 5.61 2.40 5.12
C GLN A 59 5.10 3.84 5.03
N LYS A 60 6.01 4.78 4.74
CA LYS A 60 5.68 6.20 4.59
C LYS A 60 4.63 6.42 3.51
N LYS A 61 4.72 5.72 2.38
CA LYS A 61 3.73 5.81 1.31
C LYS A 61 2.39 5.24 1.70
N LEU A 62 2.37 4.11 2.38
CA LEU A 62 1.13 3.50 2.85
C LEU A 62 0.41 4.39 3.87
N ILE A 63 1.13 4.99 4.82
CA ILE A 63 0.60 6.00 5.74
C ILE A 63 -0.04 7.16 4.97
N GLN A 64 0.65 7.73 3.98
CA GLN A 64 0.12 8.83 3.16
C GLN A 64 -1.17 8.45 2.41
N ILE A 65 -1.28 7.20 1.94
CA ILE A 65 -2.49 6.69 1.27
C ILE A 65 -3.63 6.60 2.28
N LEU A 66 -3.39 6.02 3.46
CA LEU A 66 -4.39 5.86 4.51
C LEU A 66 -4.90 7.21 5.00
N GLN A 67 -4.01 8.16 5.26
CA GLN A 67 -4.37 9.54 5.62
C GLN A 67 -5.25 10.21 4.55
N ARG A 68 -4.96 9.98 3.26
CA ARG A 68 -5.81 10.49 2.17
C ARG A 68 -7.18 9.83 2.14
N LEU A 69 -7.27 8.52 2.38
CA LEU A 69 -8.55 7.81 2.46
C LEU A 69 -9.41 8.37 3.60
N GLN A 70 -8.82 8.73 4.74
CA GLN A 70 -9.53 9.37 5.86
C GLN A 70 -10.23 10.69 5.47
N THR A 71 -9.73 11.41 4.46
CA THR A 71 -10.28 12.71 4.04
C THR A 71 -11.05 12.67 2.72
N THR A 72 -10.93 11.60 1.95
CA THR A 72 -11.49 11.48 0.59
C THR A 72 -12.87 10.83 0.63
N LYS A 73 -13.88 11.42 -0.04
CA LYS A 73 -15.19 10.75 -0.22
C LYS A 73 -15.07 9.63 -1.28
N PRO A 74 -15.77 8.50 -1.13
CA PRO A 74 -16.72 8.16 -0.05
C PRO A 74 -16.04 7.63 1.23
N TYR A 75 -14.73 7.42 1.21
CA TYR A 75 -13.97 6.71 2.24
C TYR A 75 -13.93 7.39 3.62
N LYS A 76 -14.07 8.72 3.68
CA LYS A 76 -14.08 9.51 4.92
C LYS A 76 -15.09 9.01 5.96
N VAL A 77 -16.18 8.36 5.53
CA VAL A 77 -17.18 7.76 6.43
C VAL A 77 -16.55 6.77 7.40
N ASP A 78 -15.45 6.12 7.00
CA ASP A 78 -14.73 5.16 7.82
C ASP A 78 -13.28 5.56 8.07
N SER A 79 -13.07 6.85 8.33
CA SER A 79 -11.75 7.37 8.71
C SER A 79 -11.17 6.69 9.95
N GLY A 80 -12.02 6.19 10.85
CA GLY A 80 -11.62 5.42 12.03
C GLY A 80 -10.88 4.13 11.66
N HIS A 81 -11.41 3.34 10.72
CA HIS A 81 -10.75 2.13 10.24
C HIS A 81 -9.39 2.44 9.60
N PHE A 82 -9.33 3.45 8.71
CA PHE A 82 -8.06 3.82 8.06
C PHE A 82 -7.02 4.40 9.02
N LYS A 83 -7.45 5.01 10.13
CA LYS A 83 -6.55 5.45 11.20
C LYS A 83 -5.98 4.27 11.99
N ASN A 84 -6.77 3.25 12.28
CA ASN A 84 -6.27 2.04 12.93
C ASN A 84 -5.22 1.34 12.06
N LEU A 85 -5.47 1.23 10.75
CA LEU A 85 -4.49 0.69 9.81
C LEU A 85 -3.21 1.53 9.76
N GLU A 86 -3.30 2.86 9.90
CA GLU A 86 -2.13 3.74 9.95
C GLU A 86 -1.24 3.41 11.16
N ASP A 87 -1.84 3.24 12.34
CA ASP A 87 -1.12 2.83 13.56
C ASP A 87 -0.50 1.43 13.43
N GLU A 88 -1.12 0.53 12.66
CA GLU A 88 -0.58 -0.81 12.36
C GLU A 88 0.63 -0.75 11.43
N VAL A 89 0.65 0.15 10.44
CA VAL A 89 1.79 0.32 9.53
C VAL A 89 3.07 0.66 10.29
N GLU A 90 2.97 1.52 11.30
CA GLU A 90 4.11 1.91 12.14
C GLU A 90 4.68 0.74 12.95
N ARG A 91 3.84 -0.26 13.27
CA ARG A 91 4.23 -1.45 14.03
C ARG A 91 4.72 -2.60 13.14
N CYS A 92 4.46 -2.55 11.84
CA CYS A 92 4.94 -3.56 10.89
C CYS A 92 6.47 -3.53 10.77
N ASN A 93 7.07 -4.73 10.73
CA ASN A 93 8.51 -4.94 10.58
C ASN A 93 8.86 -5.83 9.36
N SER A 94 7.87 -6.20 8.54
CA SER A 94 8.04 -7.02 7.35
C SER A 94 7.16 -6.52 6.22
N THR A 95 7.56 -6.75 4.97
CA THR A 95 6.79 -6.28 3.81
C THR A 95 5.51 -7.11 3.64
N ILE A 96 5.47 -8.33 4.17
CA ILE A 96 4.26 -9.15 4.29
C ILE A 96 3.21 -8.47 5.19
N CYS A 97 3.61 -7.96 6.35
CA CYS A 97 2.71 -7.21 7.24
C CYS A 97 2.09 -5.99 6.54
N LEU A 98 2.90 -5.23 5.79
CA LEU A 98 2.41 -4.11 4.98
C LEU A 98 1.43 -4.56 3.88
N TYR A 99 1.68 -5.73 3.29
CA TYR A 99 0.79 -6.29 2.27
C TYR A 99 -0.59 -6.65 2.83
N GLU A 100 -0.66 -7.21 4.05
CA GLU A 100 -1.92 -7.52 4.71
C GLU A 100 -2.74 -6.25 4.97
N ILE A 101 -2.09 -5.18 5.44
CA ILE A 101 -2.73 -3.86 5.62
C ILE A 101 -3.26 -3.32 4.29
N VAL A 102 -2.49 -3.42 3.21
CA VAL A 102 -2.92 -3.01 1.87
C VAL A 102 -4.16 -3.78 1.42
N GLN A 103 -4.19 -5.09 1.69
CA GLN A 103 -5.33 -5.93 1.35
C GLN A 103 -6.59 -5.53 2.14
N ASP A 104 -6.45 -5.25 3.44
CA ASP A 104 -7.58 -4.83 4.27
C ASP A 104 -8.11 -3.46 3.82
N ALA A 105 -7.23 -2.47 3.70
CA ALA A 105 -7.58 -1.14 3.20
C ALA A 105 -8.27 -1.19 1.83
N LEU A 106 -7.80 -2.06 0.93
CA LEU A 106 -8.40 -2.23 -0.40
C LEU A 106 -9.78 -2.89 -0.35
N LYS A 107 -9.94 -3.93 0.48
CA LYS A 107 -11.23 -4.60 0.66
C LYS A 107 -12.26 -3.62 1.20
N HIS A 108 -11.90 -2.90 2.25
CA HIS A 108 -12.80 -1.97 2.92
C HIS A 108 -13.18 -0.79 2.03
N SER A 109 -12.19 -0.15 1.40
CA SER A 109 -12.46 0.94 0.45
C SER A 109 -13.28 0.49 -0.77
N SER A 110 -13.12 -0.76 -1.26
CA SER A 110 -13.94 -1.26 -2.38
C SER A 110 -15.38 -1.61 -1.97
N SER A 111 -15.59 -1.98 -0.70
CA SER A 111 -16.94 -2.09 -0.13
C SER A 111 -17.64 -0.72 -0.07
N LEU A 112 -16.89 0.35 0.17
CA LEU A 112 -17.43 1.71 0.19
C LEU A 112 -17.77 2.22 -1.21
N ASP A 113 -16.98 1.88 -2.23
CA ASP A 113 -17.31 2.19 -3.63
C ASP A 113 -18.64 1.57 -4.08
N SER A 114 -18.86 0.31 -3.71
CA SER A 114 -20.06 -0.46 -4.07
C SER A 114 -21.30 -0.05 -3.27
N SER A 115 -21.13 0.64 -2.15
CA SER A 115 -22.24 1.11 -1.30
C SER A 115 -23.03 2.29 -1.86
N GLY A 116 -22.59 2.91 -2.96
CA GLY A 116 -23.37 3.88 -3.73
C GLY A 116 -23.73 5.19 -3.02
N LYS A 117 -23.19 5.47 -1.82
CA LYS A 117 -23.38 6.74 -1.10
C LYS A 117 -22.46 7.81 -1.69
N TRP A 118 -22.84 8.36 -2.84
CA TRP A 118 -22.23 9.54 -3.45
C TRP A 118 -22.75 10.82 -2.77
#